data_AF-U7L4U1-F1
#
_entry.id   AF-U7L4U1-F1
#
_cell.length_a   1.000
_cell.length_b   1.000
_cell.length_c   1.000
_cell.angle_alpha   90.00
_cell.angle_beta   90.00
_cell.angle_gamma   90.00
#
_symmetry.space_group_name_H-M   'P 1'
#
loop_
_entity.id
_entity.type
_entity.pdbx_description
1 polymer ?
#
loop_
_entity_poly.entity_id
_entity_poly.type
_entity_poly.pdbx_seq_one_letter_code
_entity_poly.pdbx_strand_id
1 'polypeptide(L)'
;MSSLADIVLPSFRSRTRSFLDEDRAARRALKMQDGICVLDFAVEDSSEDSAEVFSIVQEALEIAVGVIANADDSLGMLSEVVEELIELHAKSAQRAKPDPLVLAEWFIAFHETTEVDYFELDPVAYSKVLGEDGLARVRAWVESADAFRRKYMEKRFAVLDQNVEAIVRTHLAEDGYVVFFEELARALEEIGEYDAAWEYAKRGTESGSDWQARSCGQYWVDLARKWYPEREEDVAKQVLSTWPFLEAVLYPERFLEL
;
A
#
# COMPACT_ATOMS: atom_id res chain seq x y z
N MET A 1 -0.05 31.36 17.99
CA MET A 1 0.71 30.46 17.11
C MET A 1 -0.33 29.69 16.30
N SER A 2 -0.09 29.44 15.01
CA SER A 2 -0.99 28.63 14.18
C SER A 2 -0.96 27.19 14.68
N SER A 3 -2.10 26.51 14.81
CA SER A 3 -2.12 25.07 15.11
C SER A 3 -1.62 24.26 13.92
N LEU A 4 -1.23 22.99 14.13
CA LEU A 4 -0.89 22.09 13.03
C LEU A 4 -2.07 21.95 12.06
N ALA A 5 -3.29 21.84 12.58
CA ALA A 5 -4.51 21.79 11.79
C ALA A 5 -4.69 23.03 10.89
N ASP A 6 -4.38 24.23 11.40
CA ASP A 6 -4.46 25.48 10.63
C ASP A 6 -3.45 25.53 9.48
N ILE A 7 -2.32 24.81 9.61
CA ILE A 7 -1.27 24.74 8.59
C ILE A 7 -1.63 23.67 7.53
N VAL A 8 -2.08 22.50 7.98
CA VAL A 8 -2.25 21.31 7.13
C VAL A 8 -3.60 21.27 6.41
N LEU A 9 -4.71 21.45 7.13
CA LEU A 9 -6.05 21.22 6.56
C LEU A 9 -6.41 22.15 5.39
N PRO A 10 -5.88 23.38 5.24
CA PRO A 10 -6.06 24.18 4.02
C PRO A 10 -5.52 23.54 2.73
N SER A 11 -4.57 22.59 2.84
CA SER A 11 -4.06 21.78 1.74
C SER A 11 -5.05 20.73 1.27
N PHE A 12 -5.93 20.23 2.14
CA PHE A 12 -6.93 19.20 1.87
C PHE A 12 -8.36 19.74 1.66
N ARG A 13 -8.72 20.84 2.31
CA ARG A 13 -10.04 21.43 2.16
C ARG A 13 -10.17 22.19 0.83
N SER A 14 -11.29 21.98 0.16
CA SER A 14 -11.66 22.68 -1.06
C SER A 14 -13.11 23.17 -1.01
N ARG A 15 -13.37 24.33 -1.62
CA ARG A 15 -14.75 24.80 -1.86
C ARG A 15 -15.37 24.16 -3.10
N THR A 16 -14.54 23.59 -3.97
CA THR A 16 -14.95 22.89 -5.19
C THR A 16 -15.14 21.40 -4.88
N ARG A 17 -16.25 20.83 -5.37
CA ARG A 17 -16.63 19.42 -5.14
C ARG A 17 -16.47 18.50 -6.36
N SER A 18 -16.02 19.03 -7.50
CA SER A 18 -15.87 18.27 -8.74
C SER A 18 -14.51 18.55 -9.39
N PHE A 19 -13.81 17.47 -9.69
CA PHE A 19 -12.47 17.44 -10.26
C PHE A 19 -12.42 16.54 -11.50
N LEU A 20 -13.51 16.51 -12.29
CA LEU A 20 -13.63 15.70 -13.52
C LEU A 20 -12.77 16.21 -14.69
N ASP A 21 -11.85 17.13 -14.41
CA ASP A 21 -10.89 17.69 -15.35
C ASP A 21 -9.52 17.24 -14.83
N GLU A 22 -8.86 16.34 -15.56
CA GLU A 22 -7.57 15.72 -15.21
C GLU A 22 -6.56 16.77 -14.70
N ASP A 23 -6.48 17.89 -15.40
CA ASP A 23 -5.58 19.01 -15.12
C ASP A 23 -5.85 19.67 -13.75
N ARG A 24 -7.13 19.76 -13.37
CA ARG A 24 -7.58 20.25 -12.07
C ARG A 24 -7.41 19.20 -10.98
N ALA A 25 -7.63 17.93 -11.27
CA ALA A 25 -7.36 16.82 -10.36
C ALA A 25 -5.86 16.76 -10.00
N ALA A 26 -4.98 16.85 -10.99
CA ALA A 26 -3.53 16.90 -10.80
C ALA A 26 -3.10 18.08 -9.91
N ARG A 27 -3.59 19.31 -10.19
CA ARG A 27 -3.34 20.47 -9.32
C ARG A 27 -3.89 20.28 -7.90
N ARG A 28 -4.98 19.54 -7.76
CA ARG A 28 -5.57 19.24 -6.45
C ARG A 28 -4.69 18.29 -5.65
N ALA A 29 -4.19 17.24 -6.30
CA ALA A 29 -3.26 16.27 -5.73
C ALA A 29 -1.96 16.94 -5.28
N LEU A 30 -1.33 17.75 -6.13
CA LEU A 30 -0.11 18.48 -5.79
C LEU A 30 -0.28 19.34 -4.52
N LYS A 31 -1.42 20.03 -4.40
CA LYS A 31 -1.71 20.80 -3.19
C LYS A 31 -1.93 19.94 -1.95
N MET A 32 -2.51 18.73 -2.09
CA MET A 32 -2.62 17.78 -0.98
C MET A 32 -1.24 17.25 -0.58
N GLN A 33 -0.34 17.04 -1.55
CA GLN A 33 1.03 16.62 -1.27
C GLN A 33 1.84 17.64 -0.45
N ASP A 34 1.61 18.94 -0.64
CA ASP A 34 2.19 19.95 0.25
C ASP A 34 1.76 19.73 1.72
N GLY A 35 0.52 19.29 1.94
CA GLY A 35 -0.01 18.96 3.27
C GLY A 35 0.56 17.65 3.82
N ILE A 36 0.69 16.63 2.97
CA ILE A 36 1.32 15.34 3.33
C ILE A 36 2.76 15.55 3.78
N CYS A 37 3.55 16.37 3.06
CA CYS A 37 4.92 16.71 3.46
C CYS A 37 4.97 17.21 4.92
N VAL A 38 4.07 18.10 5.32
CA VAL A 38 4.01 18.63 6.69
C VAL A 38 3.59 17.55 7.69
N LEU A 39 2.62 16.71 7.32
CA LEU A 39 2.16 15.62 8.17
C LEU A 39 3.23 14.55 8.39
N ASP A 40 4.01 14.19 7.37
CA ASP A 40 5.09 13.22 7.50
C ASP A 40 6.12 13.66 8.55
N PHE A 41 6.54 14.92 8.53
CA PHE A 41 7.40 15.49 9.58
C PHE A 41 6.73 15.45 10.96
N ALA A 42 5.46 15.83 11.07
CA ALA A 42 4.75 15.85 12.35
C ALA A 42 4.54 14.43 12.93
N VAL A 43 4.31 13.43 12.06
CA VAL A 43 4.19 12.02 12.43
C VAL A 43 5.50 11.44 12.95
N GLU A 44 6.65 12.04 12.66
CA GLU A 44 7.95 11.62 13.21
C GLU A 44 8.42 12.51 14.39
N ASP A 45 7.91 13.74 14.51
CA ASP A 45 8.31 14.66 15.58
C ASP A 45 7.71 14.27 16.95
N SER A 46 8.57 13.84 17.87
CA SER A 46 8.20 13.48 19.25
C SER A 46 7.64 14.64 20.10
N SER A 47 7.83 15.89 19.67
CA SER A 47 7.32 17.08 20.37
C SER A 47 5.88 17.45 20.03
N GLU A 48 5.36 16.95 18.90
CA GLU A 48 3.96 17.11 18.50
C GLU A 48 3.01 16.25 19.35
N ASP A 49 1.78 16.72 19.54
CA ASP A 49 0.73 15.91 20.17
C ASP A 49 0.27 14.81 19.19
N SER A 50 0.68 13.58 19.47
CA SER A 50 0.35 12.43 18.61
C SER A 50 -1.15 12.23 18.39
N ALA A 51 -2.00 12.56 19.36
CA ALA A 51 -3.45 12.41 19.21
C ALA A 51 -4.01 13.49 18.26
N GLU A 52 -3.49 14.71 18.34
CA GLU A 52 -3.82 15.78 17.38
C GLU A 52 -3.35 15.40 15.98
N VAL A 53 -2.09 14.99 15.81
CA VAL A 53 -1.54 14.55 14.51
C VAL A 53 -2.38 13.43 13.90
N PHE A 54 -2.68 12.38 14.66
CA PHE A 54 -3.52 11.26 14.19
C PHE A 54 -4.89 11.74 13.71
N SER A 55 -5.54 12.63 14.46
CA SER A 55 -6.85 13.18 14.07
C SER A 55 -6.80 13.99 12.78
N ILE A 56 -5.72 14.76 12.55
CA ILE A 56 -5.53 15.55 11.34
C ILE A 56 -5.25 14.64 10.14
N VAL A 57 -4.44 13.59 10.31
CA VAL A 57 -4.18 12.60 9.26
C VAL A 57 -5.48 11.89 8.87
N GLN A 58 -6.29 11.46 9.86
CA GLN A 58 -7.58 10.82 9.60
C GLN A 58 -8.53 11.77 8.84
N GLU A 59 -8.64 13.04 9.26
CA GLU A 59 -9.46 14.04 8.56
C GLU A 59 -8.94 14.27 7.13
N ALA A 60 -7.62 14.37 6.93
CA ALA A 60 -7.02 14.55 5.62
C ALA A 60 -7.33 13.37 4.68
N LEU A 61 -7.25 12.14 5.18
CA LEU A 61 -7.60 10.92 4.45
C LEU A 61 -9.08 10.90 4.05
N GLU A 62 -9.99 11.18 4.99
CA GLU A 62 -11.43 11.25 4.73
C GLU A 62 -11.75 12.29 3.65
N ILE A 63 -11.08 13.46 3.68
CA ILE A 63 -11.23 14.48 2.65
C ILE A 63 -10.67 14.01 1.30
N ALA A 64 -9.50 13.38 1.27
CA ALA A 64 -8.87 12.91 0.04
C ALA A 64 -9.72 11.84 -0.67
N VAL A 65 -10.28 10.89 0.08
CA VAL A 65 -11.22 9.87 -0.44
C VAL A 65 -12.49 10.53 -0.98
N GLY A 66 -13.03 11.53 -0.29
CA GLY A 66 -14.19 12.28 -0.80
C GLY A 66 -13.89 13.07 -2.08
N VAL A 67 -12.66 13.55 -2.25
CA VAL A 67 -12.23 14.26 -3.48
C VAL A 67 -12.09 13.29 -4.65
N ILE A 68 -11.39 12.18 -4.46
CA ILE A 68 -11.11 11.24 -5.56
C ILE A 68 -12.38 10.54 -6.07
N ALA A 69 -13.39 10.34 -5.20
CA ALA A 69 -14.72 9.86 -5.60
C ALA A 69 -15.38 10.71 -6.70
N ASN A 70 -14.97 11.97 -6.85
CA ASN A 70 -15.53 12.93 -7.81
C ASN A 70 -14.45 13.57 -8.69
N ALA A 71 -13.39 12.83 -9.00
CA ALA A 71 -12.25 13.28 -9.80
C ALA A 71 -11.98 12.42 -11.04
N ASP A 72 -11.40 13.03 -12.06
CA ASP A 72 -10.73 12.31 -13.15
C ASP A 72 -9.26 12.12 -12.77
N ASP A 73 -8.93 10.94 -12.23
CA ASP A 73 -7.59 10.59 -11.75
C ASP A 73 -6.85 9.65 -12.72
N SER A 74 -7.03 9.85 -14.02
CA SER A 74 -6.32 9.11 -15.08
C SER A 74 -4.80 9.14 -14.95
N LEU A 75 -4.23 10.15 -14.28
CA LEU A 75 -2.80 10.26 -13.98
C LEU A 75 -2.38 9.56 -12.69
N GLY A 76 -3.32 9.09 -11.86
CA GLY A 76 -3.07 8.37 -10.61
C GLY A 76 -2.57 9.21 -9.44
N MET A 77 -2.49 10.53 -9.58
CA MET A 77 -1.89 11.41 -8.56
C MET A 77 -2.75 11.56 -7.31
N LEU A 78 -4.08 11.52 -7.43
CA LEU A 78 -4.97 11.50 -6.26
C LEU A 78 -4.95 10.13 -5.59
N SER A 79 -4.79 9.06 -6.36
CA SER A 79 -4.62 7.71 -5.83
C SER A 79 -3.37 7.61 -4.96
N GLU A 80 -2.24 8.10 -5.46
CA GLU A 80 -0.98 8.21 -4.70
C GLU A 80 -1.16 8.99 -3.39
N VAL A 81 -1.87 10.13 -3.43
CA VAL A 81 -2.19 10.91 -2.23
C VAL A 81 -2.98 10.11 -1.19
N VAL A 82 -3.98 9.33 -1.62
CA VAL A 82 -4.78 8.51 -0.70
C VAL A 82 -3.96 7.36 -0.13
N GLU A 83 -3.16 6.69 -0.95
CA GLU A 83 -2.25 5.61 -0.53
C GLU A 83 -1.25 6.10 0.53
N GLU A 84 -0.60 7.25 0.29
CA GLU A 84 0.31 7.85 1.27
C GLU A 84 -0.39 8.23 2.58
N LEU A 85 -1.62 8.74 2.52
CA LEU A 85 -2.41 9.05 3.72
C LEU A 85 -2.83 7.79 4.48
N ILE A 86 -3.12 6.68 3.80
CA ILE A 86 -3.40 5.38 4.44
C ILE A 86 -2.16 4.91 5.23
N GLU A 87 -0.97 5.03 4.65
CA GLU A 87 0.28 4.71 5.34
C GLU A 87 0.54 5.62 6.53
N LEU A 88 0.40 6.94 6.36
CA LEU A 88 0.54 7.91 7.44
C LEU A 88 -0.50 7.69 8.54
N HIS A 89 -1.72 7.27 8.21
CA HIS A 89 -2.75 6.97 9.19
C HIS A 89 -2.34 5.77 10.06
N ALA A 90 -1.82 4.70 9.46
CA ALA A 90 -1.30 3.56 10.20
C ALA A 90 -0.09 3.94 11.10
N LYS A 91 0.85 4.74 10.60
CA LYS A 91 2.01 5.23 11.37
C LYS A 91 1.59 6.13 12.54
N SER A 92 0.72 7.10 12.29
CA SER A 92 0.24 8.03 13.32
C SER A 92 -0.62 7.32 14.37
N ALA A 93 -1.43 6.33 13.99
CA ALA A 93 -2.17 5.49 14.93
C ALA A 93 -1.23 4.75 15.91
N GLN A 94 -0.07 4.27 15.45
CA GLN A 94 0.92 3.60 16.31
C GLN A 94 1.48 4.51 17.40
N ARG A 95 1.62 5.81 17.09
CA ARG A 95 2.05 6.81 18.07
C ARG A 95 0.92 7.22 19.01
N ALA A 96 -0.25 7.53 18.44
CA ALA A 96 -1.40 8.04 19.18
C ALA A 96 -2.04 7.00 20.09
N LYS A 97 -1.97 5.72 19.71
CA LYS A 97 -2.59 4.58 20.43
C LYS A 97 -4.06 4.84 20.76
N PRO A 98 -4.92 5.10 19.75
CA PRO A 98 -6.35 5.23 19.96
C PRO A 98 -6.92 3.94 20.56
N ASP A 99 -8.16 4.02 21.06
CA ASP A 99 -8.88 2.84 21.52
C ASP A 99 -8.96 1.80 20.37
N PRO A 100 -8.54 0.54 20.60
CA PRO A 100 -8.47 -0.45 19.54
C PRO A 100 -9.80 -0.80 18.89
N LEU A 101 -10.91 -0.77 19.65
CA LEU A 101 -12.24 -1.05 19.11
C LEU A 101 -12.77 0.14 18.31
N VAL A 102 -12.52 1.37 18.77
CA VAL A 102 -12.85 2.57 17.99
C VAL A 102 -12.09 2.58 16.66
N LEU A 103 -10.80 2.23 16.66
CA LEU A 103 -10.01 2.12 15.44
C LEU A 103 -10.51 0.99 14.53
N ALA A 104 -10.92 -0.16 15.09
CA ALA A 104 -11.49 -1.26 14.33
C ALA A 104 -12.81 -0.86 13.64
N GLU A 105 -13.70 -0.13 14.33
CA GLU A 105 -14.94 0.37 13.72
C GLU A 105 -14.66 1.37 12.60
N TRP A 106 -13.68 2.27 12.78
CA TRP A 106 -13.27 3.19 11.71
C TRP A 106 -12.70 2.43 10.50
N PHE A 107 -11.82 1.44 10.75
CA PHE A 107 -11.23 0.59 9.72
C PHE A 107 -12.32 -0.12 8.89
N ILE A 108 -13.36 -0.63 9.55
CA ILE A 108 -14.50 -1.27 8.89
C ILE A 108 -15.32 -0.25 8.11
N ALA A 109 -15.66 0.89 8.74
CA ALA A 109 -16.43 1.95 8.10
C ALA A 109 -15.73 2.48 6.85
N PHE A 110 -14.40 2.58 6.84
CA PHE A 110 -13.63 2.93 5.65
C PHE A 110 -13.96 2.00 4.48
N HIS A 111 -14.01 0.68 4.68
CA HIS A 111 -14.31 -0.24 3.58
C HIS A 111 -15.80 -0.30 3.19
N GLU A 112 -16.71 0.00 4.13
CA GLU A 112 -18.16 -0.10 3.91
C GLU A 112 -18.80 1.17 3.36
N THR A 113 -18.24 2.33 3.69
CA THR A 113 -18.90 3.64 3.46
C THR A 113 -18.26 4.47 2.36
N THR A 114 -17.03 4.14 1.94
CA THR A 114 -16.38 4.89 0.88
C THR A 114 -17.06 4.61 -0.46
N GLU A 115 -17.32 5.67 -1.22
CA GLU A 115 -17.81 5.55 -2.61
C GLU A 115 -16.74 4.95 -3.54
N VAL A 116 -15.50 4.88 -3.06
CA VAL A 116 -14.33 4.36 -3.75
C VAL A 116 -13.98 3.00 -3.17
N ASP A 117 -14.05 1.95 -3.99
CA ASP A 117 -13.93 0.55 -3.59
C ASP A 117 -12.58 -0.11 -3.91
N TYR A 118 -11.63 0.66 -4.45
CA TYR A 118 -10.30 0.18 -4.84
C TYR A 118 -9.17 0.54 -3.86
N PHE A 119 -9.48 1.19 -2.72
CA PHE A 119 -8.53 1.35 -1.62
C PHE A 119 -8.85 0.37 -0.50
N GLU A 120 -7.85 -0.37 -0.04
CA GLU A 120 -7.97 -1.27 1.10
C GLU A 120 -7.00 -0.87 2.22
N LEU A 121 -7.46 -0.93 3.47
CA LEU A 121 -6.58 -0.81 4.62
C LEU A 121 -6.01 -2.18 4.97
N ASP A 122 -4.71 -2.26 5.17
CA ASP A 122 -4.04 -3.50 5.50
C ASP A 122 -4.10 -3.80 7.01
N PRO A 123 -4.75 -4.90 7.47
CA PRO A 123 -4.79 -5.24 8.89
C PRO A 123 -3.39 -5.52 9.48
N VAL A 124 -2.38 -5.85 8.67
CA VAL A 124 -0.99 -6.03 9.14
C VAL A 124 -0.40 -4.69 9.60
N ALA A 125 -0.60 -3.62 8.82
CA ALA A 125 -0.11 -2.28 9.15
C ALA A 125 -0.70 -1.72 10.46
N TYR A 126 -1.95 -2.11 10.79
CA TYR A 126 -2.64 -1.70 12.01
C TYR A 126 -2.53 -2.69 13.17
N SER A 127 -1.94 -3.87 12.94
CA SER A 127 -1.98 -5.02 13.86
C SER A 127 -1.58 -4.69 15.30
N LYS A 128 -0.49 -3.92 15.48
CA LYS A 128 0.01 -3.52 16.80
C LYS A 128 -0.97 -2.64 17.59
N VAL A 129 -1.73 -1.79 16.90
CA VAL A 129 -2.64 -0.82 17.52
C VAL A 129 -4.02 -1.43 17.72
N LEU A 130 -4.50 -2.21 16.74
CA LEU A 130 -5.74 -2.98 16.85
C LEU A 130 -5.65 -4.03 17.97
N GLY A 131 -4.47 -4.60 18.21
CA GLY A 131 -4.29 -5.65 19.20
C GLY A 131 -5.24 -6.83 18.97
N GLU A 132 -5.40 -7.68 19.99
CA GLU A 132 -6.25 -8.87 19.88
C GLU A 132 -7.74 -8.50 19.68
N ASP A 133 -8.26 -7.57 20.47
CA ASP A 133 -9.68 -7.20 20.47
C ASP A 133 -10.10 -6.52 19.14
N GLY A 134 -9.30 -5.58 18.65
CA GLY A 134 -9.57 -4.90 17.38
C GLY A 134 -9.45 -5.87 16.19
N LEU A 135 -8.44 -6.72 16.17
CA LEU A 135 -8.29 -7.75 15.12
C LEU A 135 -9.43 -8.77 15.16
N ALA A 136 -9.88 -9.18 16.34
CA ALA A 136 -11.04 -10.06 16.48
C ALA A 136 -12.31 -9.41 15.92
N ARG A 137 -12.49 -8.10 16.16
CA ARG A 137 -13.62 -7.33 15.60
C ARG A 137 -13.57 -7.23 14.07
N VAL A 138 -12.38 -6.99 13.48
CA VAL A 138 -12.20 -6.95 12.02
C VAL A 138 -12.44 -8.32 11.41
N ARG A 139 -11.90 -9.41 12.00
CA ARG A 139 -12.15 -10.79 11.54
C ARG A 139 -13.65 -11.13 11.55
N ALA A 140 -14.37 -10.74 12.60
CA ALA A 140 -15.81 -10.96 12.66
C ALA A 140 -16.59 -10.21 11.55
N TRP A 141 -16.15 -9.01 11.16
CA TRP A 141 -16.74 -8.27 10.04
C TRP A 141 -16.51 -8.97 8.69
N VAL A 142 -15.30 -9.48 8.47
CA VAL A 142 -14.91 -10.16 7.22
C VAL A 142 -15.83 -11.33 6.87
N GLU A 143 -16.37 -12.03 7.87
CA GLU A 143 -17.36 -13.10 7.69
C GLU A 143 -18.67 -12.64 7.02
N SER A 144 -18.98 -11.35 7.10
CA SER A 144 -20.15 -10.72 6.47
C SER A 144 -19.82 -9.81 5.30
N ALA A 145 -18.54 -9.52 5.06
CA ALA A 145 -18.08 -8.69 3.95
C ALA A 145 -18.32 -9.37 2.60
N ASP A 146 -18.40 -8.55 1.54
CA ASP A 146 -18.48 -9.04 0.16
C ASP A 146 -17.22 -9.83 -0.24
N ALA A 147 -17.31 -10.53 -1.37
CA ALA A 147 -16.27 -11.45 -1.81
C ALA A 147 -14.92 -10.76 -2.08
N PHE A 148 -14.92 -9.51 -2.52
CA PHE A 148 -13.70 -8.76 -2.83
C PHE A 148 -12.94 -8.44 -1.55
N ARG A 149 -13.62 -7.77 -0.61
CA ARG A 149 -13.05 -7.39 0.70
C ARG A 149 -12.65 -8.61 1.52
N ARG A 150 -13.47 -9.66 1.50
CA ARG A 150 -13.13 -10.93 2.14
C ARG A 150 -11.85 -11.53 1.59
N LYS A 151 -11.71 -11.62 0.26
CA LYS A 151 -10.52 -12.18 -0.38
C LYS A 151 -9.25 -11.40 -0.02
N TYR A 152 -9.31 -10.06 -0.04
CA TYR A 152 -8.20 -9.22 0.39
C TYR A 152 -7.82 -9.48 1.86
N MET A 153 -8.81 -9.46 2.76
CA MET A 153 -8.56 -9.63 4.20
C MET A 153 -8.03 -11.03 4.53
N GLU A 154 -8.51 -12.08 3.87
CA GLU A 154 -7.98 -13.44 4.04
C GLU A 154 -6.51 -13.55 3.64
N LYS A 155 -6.08 -12.88 2.55
CA LYS A 155 -4.66 -12.81 2.17
C LYS A 155 -3.84 -12.14 3.26
N ARG A 156 -4.26 -10.95 3.71
CA ARG A 156 -3.51 -10.17 4.70
C ARG A 156 -3.52 -10.81 6.08
N PHE A 157 -4.59 -11.48 6.48
CA PHE A 157 -4.59 -12.28 7.72
C PHE A 157 -3.65 -13.48 7.65
N ALA A 158 -3.50 -14.13 6.50
CA ALA A 158 -2.50 -15.19 6.36
C ALA A 158 -1.06 -14.67 6.59
N VAL A 159 -0.77 -13.45 6.12
CA VAL A 159 0.49 -12.74 6.37
C VAL A 159 0.63 -12.39 7.84
N LEU A 160 -0.41 -11.80 8.44
CA LEU A 160 -0.43 -11.45 9.86
C LEU A 160 -0.17 -12.67 10.77
N ASP A 161 -0.78 -13.80 10.42
CA ASP A 161 -0.68 -15.06 11.16
C ASP A 161 0.63 -15.81 10.85
N GLN A 162 1.51 -15.24 10.01
CA GLN A 162 2.78 -15.82 9.55
C GLN A 162 2.62 -17.26 9.01
N ASN A 163 1.49 -17.53 8.35
CA ASN A 163 1.14 -18.88 7.92
C ASN A 163 1.44 -19.06 6.43
N VAL A 164 2.62 -19.62 6.13
CA VAL A 164 3.09 -19.89 4.76
C VAL A 164 2.08 -20.69 3.94
N GLU A 165 1.50 -21.75 4.50
CA GLU A 165 0.52 -22.58 3.79
C GLU A 165 -0.74 -21.78 3.44
N ALA A 166 -1.24 -21.00 4.38
CA ALA A 166 -2.38 -20.14 4.16
C ALA A 166 -2.07 -19.04 3.13
N ILE A 167 -0.88 -18.43 3.17
CA ILE A 167 -0.43 -17.43 2.21
C ILE A 167 -0.42 -18.03 0.79
N VAL A 168 0.23 -19.18 0.60
CA VAL A 168 0.26 -19.88 -0.70
C VAL A 168 -1.17 -20.17 -1.18
N ARG A 169 -2.03 -20.69 -0.28
CA ARG A 169 -3.41 -21.02 -0.61
C ARG A 169 -4.23 -19.80 -1.03
N THR A 170 -4.17 -18.69 -0.29
CA THR A 170 -4.99 -17.49 -0.55
C THR A 170 -4.51 -16.68 -1.74
N HIS A 171 -3.20 -16.68 -2.01
CA HIS A 171 -2.63 -15.93 -3.13
C HIS A 171 -2.74 -16.71 -4.44
N LEU A 172 -2.66 -18.05 -4.44
CA LEU A 172 -2.81 -18.88 -5.64
C LEU A 172 -4.22 -19.46 -5.85
N ALA A 173 -5.23 -18.97 -5.12
CA ALA A 173 -6.58 -19.52 -5.18
C ALA A 173 -7.25 -19.33 -6.56
N GLU A 174 -7.62 -20.48 -7.13
CA GLU A 174 -8.53 -20.79 -8.25
C GLU A 174 -8.15 -20.57 -9.71
N ASP A 175 -7.14 -19.80 -10.14
CA ASP A 175 -6.76 -19.82 -11.59
C ASP A 175 -5.32 -19.39 -11.93
N GLY A 176 -4.41 -19.32 -10.96
CA GLY A 176 -2.96 -19.34 -11.23
C GLY A 176 -2.43 -18.34 -12.28
N TYR A 177 -3.04 -17.15 -12.39
CA TYR A 177 -2.48 -16.06 -13.19
C TYR A 177 -1.14 -15.61 -12.61
N VAL A 178 -0.22 -15.20 -13.49
CA VAL A 178 1.16 -14.92 -13.13
C VAL A 178 1.30 -13.75 -12.14
N VAL A 179 0.33 -12.82 -12.12
CA VAL A 179 0.20 -11.76 -11.10
C VAL A 179 0.22 -12.32 -9.68
N PHE A 180 -0.32 -13.52 -9.45
CA PHE A 180 -0.34 -14.11 -8.13
C PHE A 180 1.03 -14.58 -7.63
N PHE A 181 2.03 -14.77 -8.51
CA PHE A 181 3.38 -15.13 -8.08
C PHE A 181 4.13 -13.97 -7.46
N GLU A 182 4.00 -12.76 -8.00
CA GLU A 182 4.61 -11.58 -7.41
C GLU A 182 3.96 -11.24 -6.06
N GLU A 183 2.62 -11.18 -6.01
CA GLU A 183 1.91 -10.92 -4.75
C GLU A 183 2.25 -11.95 -3.67
N LEU A 184 2.30 -13.24 -4.04
CA LEU A 184 2.73 -14.31 -3.14
C LEU A 184 4.17 -14.11 -2.67
N ALA A 185 5.09 -13.82 -3.59
CA ALA A 185 6.49 -13.64 -3.24
C ALA A 185 6.69 -12.44 -2.29
N ARG A 186 5.96 -11.33 -2.51
CA ARG A 186 5.93 -10.18 -1.60
C ARG A 186 5.39 -10.54 -0.22
N ALA A 187 4.27 -11.28 -0.16
CA ALA A 187 3.71 -11.75 1.11
C ALA A 187 4.67 -12.65 1.89
N LEU A 188 5.43 -13.51 1.20
CA LEU A 188 6.45 -14.35 1.81
C LEU A 188 7.69 -13.55 2.26
N GLU A 189 8.13 -12.58 1.46
CA GLU A 189 9.21 -11.66 1.85
C GLU A 189 8.86 -10.90 3.13
N GLU A 190 7.61 -10.42 3.22
CA GLU A 190 7.12 -9.64 4.35
C GLU A 190 7.23 -10.39 5.68
N ILE A 191 6.99 -11.71 5.69
CA ILE A 191 7.11 -12.56 6.88
C ILE A 191 8.52 -13.14 7.09
N GLY A 192 9.49 -12.78 6.23
CA GLY A 192 10.88 -13.22 6.33
C GLY A 192 11.21 -14.55 5.64
N GLU A 193 10.29 -15.11 4.86
CA GLU A 193 10.45 -16.38 4.15
C GLU A 193 11.13 -16.15 2.80
N TYR A 194 12.37 -15.64 2.84
CA TYR A 194 13.10 -15.14 1.66
C TYR A 194 13.39 -16.22 0.62
N ASP A 195 13.71 -17.45 1.05
CA ASP A 195 13.96 -18.57 0.13
C ASP A 195 12.68 -18.96 -0.63
N ALA A 196 11.53 -18.93 0.04
CA ALA A 196 10.24 -19.20 -0.58
C ALA A 196 9.83 -18.05 -1.52
N ALA A 197 9.98 -16.80 -1.07
CA ALA A 197 9.75 -15.61 -1.90
C ALA A 197 10.57 -15.67 -3.20
N TRP A 198 11.85 -16.04 -3.10
CA TRP A 198 12.74 -16.22 -4.23
C TRP A 198 12.21 -17.27 -5.22
N GLU A 199 11.85 -18.46 -4.72
CA GLU A 199 11.38 -19.54 -5.57
C GLU A 199 10.09 -19.19 -6.31
N TYR A 200 9.15 -18.52 -5.64
CA TYR A 200 7.90 -18.10 -6.28
C TYR A 200 8.09 -16.94 -7.27
N ALA A 201 8.95 -15.96 -6.98
CA ALA A 201 9.29 -14.89 -7.93
C ALA A 201 9.96 -15.47 -9.20
N LYS A 202 10.88 -16.42 -9.03
CA LYS A 202 11.49 -17.16 -10.13
C LYS A 202 10.46 -17.92 -10.95
N ARG A 203 9.59 -18.71 -10.32
CA ARG A 203 8.53 -19.47 -11.00
C ARG A 203 7.58 -18.56 -11.79
N GLY A 204 7.23 -17.40 -11.23
CA GLY A 204 6.46 -16.38 -11.95
C GLY A 204 7.20 -15.85 -13.17
N THR A 205 8.51 -15.60 -13.05
CA THR A 205 9.37 -15.18 -14.17
C THR A 205 9.43 -16.22 -15.28
N GLU A 206 9.54 -17.51 -14.93
CA GLU A 206 9.65 -18.63 -15.86
C GLU A 206 8.30 -19.07 -16.46
N SER A 207 7.19 -18.54 -15.98
CA SER A 207 5.84 -18.96 -16.40
C SER A 207 5.45 -18.51 -17.81
N GLY A 208 6.12 -17.50 -18.37
CA GLY A 208 5.79 -16.96 -19.68
C GLY A 208 6.63 -15.74 -20.06
N SER A 209 6.18 -15.00 -21.08
CA SER A 209 6.87 -13.82 -21.59
C SER A 209 5.99 -12.56 -21.59
N ASP A 210 4.84 -12.61 -20.93
CA ASP A 210 3.92 -11.47 -20.83
C ASP A 210 4.40 -10.45 -19.78
N TRP A 211 3.63 -9.38 -19.61
CA TRP A 211 3.95 -8.33 -18.66
C TRP A 211 3.92 -8.80 -17.20
N GLN A 212 3.20 -9.89 -16.89
CA GLN A 212 3.10 -10.42 -15.54
C GLN A 212 4.36 -11.21 -15.17
N ALA A 213 4.86 -12.04 -16.09
CA ALA A 213 6.15 -12.71 -15.94
C ALA A 213 7.29 -11.68 -15.87
N ARG A 214 7.19 -10.59 -16.63
CA ARG A 214 8.12 -9.44 -16.56
C ARG A 214 8.14 -8.81 -15.17
N SER A 215 6.97 -8.60 -14.56
CA SER A 215 6.84 -8.01 -13.23
C SER A 215 7.49 -8.90 -12.16
N CYS A 216 7.25 -10.22 -12.24
CA CYS A 216 7.93 -11.21 -11.39
C CYS A 216 9.46 -11.16 -11.56
N GLY A 217 9.96 -11.02 -12.80
CA GLY A 217 11.38 -10.92 -13.09
C GLY A 217 12.02 -9.67 -12.50
N GLN A 218 11.35 -8.52 -12.59
CA GLN A 218 11.80 -7.29 -11.94
C GLN A 218 11.87 -7.47 -10.42
N TYR A 219 10.80 -7.97 -9.82
CA TYR A 219 10.76 -8.22 -8.38
C TYR A 219 11.82 -9.25 -7.93
N TRP A 220 12.12 -10.27 -8.75
CA TRP A 220 13.16 -11.24 -8.47
C TRP A 220 14.56 -10.61 -8.41
N VAL A 221 14.87 -9.67 -9.30
CA VAL A 221 16.12 -8.89 -9.25
C VAL A 221 16.18 -8.03 -7.98
N ASP A 222 15.09 -7.36 -7.62
CA ASP A 222 15.03 -6.54 -6.42
C ASP A 222 15.19 -7.37 -5.13
N LEU A 223 14.56 -8.55 -5.08
CA LEU A 223 14.73 -9.51 -3.98
C LEU A 223 16.17 -10.00 -3.88
N ALA A 224 16.81 -10.29 -5.03
CA ALA A 224 18.23 -10.67 -5.07
C ALA A 224 19.12 -9.54 -4.55
N ARG A 225 18.94 -8.32 -5.03
CA ARG A 225 19.69 -7.15 -4.58
C ARG A 225 19.59 -6.95 -3.07
N LYS A 226 18.41 -7.16 -2.49
CA LYS A 226 18.13 -6.92 -1.07
C LYS A 226 18.65 -8.03 -0.15
N TRP A 227 18.44 -9.30 -0.51
CA TRP A 227 18.66 -10.44 0.39
C TRP A 227 19.77 -11.41 -0.06
N TYR A 228 20.12 -11.41 -1.35
CA TYR A 228 21.11 -12.29 -1.98
C TYR A 228 22.01 -11.52 -2.97
N PRO A 229 22.68 -10.44 -2.54
CA PRO A 229 23.38 -9.52 -3.45
C PRO A 229 24.48 -10.23 -4.27
N GLU A 230 25.02 -11.34 -3.77
CA GLU A 230 25.98 -12.18 -4.50
C GLU A 230 25.38 -12.89 -5.73
N ARG A 231 24.05 -12.95 -5.83
CA ARG A 231 23.32 -13.58 -6.93
C ARG A 231 22.63 -12.57 -7.85
N GLU A 232 22.62 -11.29 -7.50
CA GLU A 232 21.91 -10.25 -8.27
C GLU A 232 22.33 -10.26 -9.74
N GLU A 233 23.63 -10.30 -10.03
CA GLU A 233 24.15 -10.25 -11.40
C GLU A 233 23.65 -11.43 -12.23
N ASP A 234 23.59 -12.64 -11.64
CA ASP A 234 23.15 -13.85 -12.34
C ASP A 234 21.64 -13.88 -12.57
N VAL A 235 20.86 -13.35 -11.63
CA VAL A 235 19.41 -13.16 -11.81
C VAL A 235 19.12 -12.11 -12.87
N ALA A 236 19.80 -10.95 -12.78
CA ALA A 236 19.65 -9.87 -13.75
C ALA A 236 19.99 -10.33 -15.16
N LYS A 237 21.08 -11.10 -15.35
CA LYS A 237 21.41 -11.70 -16.65
C LYS A 237 20.29 -12.58 -17.20
N GLN A 238 19.65 -13.40 -16.35
CA GLN A 238 18.53 -14.25 -16.78
C GLN A 238 17.33 -13.40 -17.21
N VAL A 239 16.91 -12.44 -16.38
CA VAL A 239 15.77 -11.56 -16.66
C VAL A 239 16.01 -10.70 -17.91
N LEU A 240 17.20 -10.10 -18.04
CA LEU A 240 17.58 -9.27 -19.18
C LEU A 240 17.76 -10.07 -20.48
N SER A 241 18.06 -11.38 -20.39
CA SER A 241 18.09 -12.24 -21.59
C SER A 241 16.71 -12.38 -22.23
N THR A 242 15.65 -12.31 -21.43
CA THR A 242 14.25 -12.34 -21.90
C THR A 242 13.72 -10.95 -22.21
N TRP A 243 14.02 -9.95 -21.37
CA TRP A 243 13.57 -8.56 -21.54
C TRP A 243 14.74 -7.56 -21.45
N PRO A 244 15.55 -7.39 -22.51
CA PRO A 244 16.70 -6.50 -22.49
C PRO A 244 16.38 -5.03 -22.17
N PHE A 245 15.18 -4.57 -22.55
CA PHE A 245 14.74 -3.19 -22.30
C PHE A 245 14.54 -2.86 -20.82
N LEU A 246 14.46 -3.86 -19.94
CA LEU A 246 14.39 -3.64 -18.49
C LEU A 246 15.70 -3.11 -17.91
N GLU A 247 16.83 -3.11 -18.65
CA GLU A 247 18.10 -2.64 -18.10
C GLU A 247 18.01 -1.18 -17.62
N ALA A 248 17.31 -0.32 -18.37
CA ALA A 248 17.09 1.08 -17.97
C ALA A 248 16.17 1.24 -16.74
N VAL A 249 15.32 0.24 -16.46
CA VAL A 249 14.42 0.23 -15.30
C VAL A 249 15.15 -0.33 -14.08
N LEU A 250 15.91 -1.41 -14.24
CA LEU A 250 16.61 -2.11 -13.17
C LEU A 250 17.91 -1.42 -12.75
N TYR A 251 18.56 -0.73 -13.69
CA TYR A 251 19.85 -0.09 -13.54
C TYR A 251 19.88 1.29 -14.22
N PRO A 252 18.99 2.23 -13.84
CA PRO A 252 18.92 3.55 -14.46
C PRO A 252 20.26 4.30 -14.40
N GLU A 253 21.05 4.09 -13.36
CA GLU A 253 22.37 4.69 -13.18
C GLU A 253 23.36 4.40 -14.31
N ARG A 254 23.20 3.28 -15.03
CA ARG A 254 24.05 2.95 -16.20
C ARG A 254 23.79 3.84 -17.41
N PHE A 255 22.69 4.59 -17.41
CA PHE A 255 22.25 5.44 -18.52
C PHE A 255 22.33 6.93 -18.19
N LEU A 256 22.72 7.30 -16.97
CA LEU A 256 22.84 8.70 -16.52
C LEU A 256 24.15 9.38 -16.99
N GLU A 257 25.01 8.68 -17.73
CA GLU A 257 26.27 9.21 -18.29
C GLU A 257 26.24 9.48 -19.81
N LEU A 258 25.07 9.53 -20.45
CA LEU A 258 24.88 9.91 -21.86
C LEU A 258 24.38 11.35 -22.02
#